data_AF-A0A7K2L5B3-F1
#
_entry.id   AF-A0A7K2L5B3-F1
#
_cell.length_a   1.000
_cell.length_b   1.000
_cell.length_c   1.000
_cell.angle_alpha   90.00
_cell.angle_beta   90.00
_cell.angle_gamma   90.00
#
_symmetry.space_group_name_H-M   'P 1'
#
loop_
_entity.id
_entity.type
_entity.pdbx_description
1 polymer ?
#
loop_
_entity_poly.entity_id
_entity_poly.type
_entity_poly.pdbx_seq_one_letter_code
_entity_poly.pdbx_strand_id
1 'polypeptide(L)'
;MITAGAAHRGGVTASRGDSMDAYNVPVGPAAVRGPRFRFRNPVGPAVLIQSLIATQALTDVYIMASSGEDSPWLAEDMVPFPAVLQLSCWAAFIVWFFRVRANAEVLAPGSHRYPVGFAIGAWAIPLAMWWLPRRITLDIRRAGGPPRDAWLINAWWFVWLADGPLSVAFHYLFLDHFDYRNPVDQSISILCAVLAIAVIRRVTAGQPAGPLPYFNMT
;
A
#
# COMPACT_ATOMS: atom_id res chain seq x y z
N MET A 1 -53.27 -39.76 -14.19
CA MET A 1 -52.87 -39.52 -12.78
C MET A 1 -51.44 -40.09 -12.68
N ILE A 2 -50.31 -39.39 -12.57
CA ILE A 2 -49.84 -38.08 -12.06
C ILE A 2 -48.44 -37.88 -12.72
N THR A 3 -48.25 -36.87 -13.58
CA THR A 3 -47.38 -35.67 -13.43
C THR A 3 -45.91 -35.82 -12.97
N ALA A 4 -45.03 -35.33 -13.87
CA ALA A 4 -43.95 -34.34 -13.68
C ALA A 4 -42.66 -34.66 -12.91
N GLY A 5 -41.53 -34.21 -13.49
CA GLY A 5 -40.24 -34.11 -12.82
C GLY A 5 -39.10 -33.64 -13.74
N ALA A 6 -39.24 -32.50 -14.40
CA ALA A 6 -38.17 -31.86 -15.18
C ALA A 6 -37.07 -31.33 -14.24
N ALA A 7 -35.86 -31.89 -14.31
CA ALA A 7 -34.70 -31.38 -13.59
C ALA A 7 -34.07 -30.20 -14.36
N HIS A 8 -34.44 -28.99 -13.96
CA HIS A 8 -33.88 -27.73 -14.43
C HIS A 8 -32.42 -27.61 -13.96
N ARG A 9 -31.44 -27.77 -14.87
CA ARG A 9 -30.06 -27.33 -14.63
C ARG A 9 -30.02 -25.80 -14.67
N GLY A 10 -30.08 -25.17 -13.50
CA GLY A 10 -29.78 -23.74 -13.35
C GLY A 10 -28.27 -23.52 -13.40
N GLY A 11 -27.74 -23.20 -14.58
CA GLY A 11 -26.40 -22.64 -14.71
C GLY A 11 -26.42 -21.18 -14.27
N VAL A 12 -25.88 -20.88 -13.09
CA VAL A 12 -25.73 -19.50 -12.63
C VAL A 12 -24.51 -18.90 -13.34
N THR A 13 -24.77 -18.17 -14.42
CA THR A 13 -23.78 -17.26 -15.01
C THR A 13 -23.69 -16.02 -14.11
N ALA A 14 -22.74 -16.02 -13.18
CA ALA A 14 -22.41 -14.84 -12.39
C ALA A 14 -21.97 -13.71 -13.33
N SER A 15 -22.73 -12.62 -13.38
CA SER A 15 -22.40 -11.46 -14.20
C SER A 15 -21.18 -10.74 -13.61
N ARG A 16 -20.37 -10.07 -14.44
CA ARG A 16 -19.13 -9.39 -14.04
C ARG A 16 -19.33 -8.33 -12.93
N GLY A 17 -20.55 -7.83 -12.73
CA GLY A 17 -20.91 -6.94 -11.61
C GLY A 17 -21.00 -7.67 -10.26
N ASP A 18 -21.50 -8.90 -10.26
CA ASP A 18 -21.70 -9.74 -9.06
C ASP A 18 -20.35 -10.13 -8.43
N SER A 19 -19.31 -10.28 -9.25
CA SER A 19 -17.93 -10.46 -8.80
C SER A 19 -17.37 -9.27 -8.03
N MET A 20 -17.79 -8.03 -8.30
CA MET A 20 -17.27 -6.85 -7.58
C MET A 20 -17.98 -6.66 -6.23
N ASP A 21 -19.23 -7.09 -6.12
CA ASP A 21 -20.02 -7.04 -4.87
C ASP A 21 -19.71 -8.20 -3.91
N ALA A 22 -19.21 -9.33 -4.41
CA ALA A 22 -18.75 -10.47 -3.61
C ALA A 22 -17.58 -10.14 -2.64
N TYR A 23 -16.91 -8.99 -2.81
CA TYR A 23 -15.81 -8.58 -1.94
C TYR A 23 -16.24 -7.80 -0.69
N ASN A 24 -17.54 -7.61 -0.49
CA ASN A 24 -18.09 -6.66 0.48
C ASN A 24 -18.88 -7.35 1.61
N VAL A 25 -18.41 -8.52 2.07
CA VAL A 25 -19.14 -9.34 3.04
C VAL A 25 -18.85 -8.90 4.49
N PRO A 26 -19.87 -8.72 5.34
CA PRO A 26 -19.70 -8.51 6.79
C PRO A 26 -19.12 -9.78 7.45
N VAL A 27 -18.08 -9.64 8.29
CA VAL A 27 -17.28 -10.74 8.82
C VAL A 27 -17.58 -11.02 10.31
N GLY A 28 -18.33 -12.08 10.63
CA GLY A 28 -18.55 -12.60 11.99
C GLY A 28 -19.54 -11.81 12.89
N PRO A 29 -19.75 -12.23 14.16
CA PRO A 29 -20.70 -11.57 15.09
C PRO A 29 -20.33 -10.11 15.39
N ALA A 30 -19.08 -9.72 15.16
CA ALA A 30 -18.59 -8.35 15.25
C ALA A 30 -19.08 -7.47 14.08
N ALA A 31 -19.39 -8.05 12.93
CA ALA A 31 -19.93 -7.32 11.77
C ALA A 31 -21.37 -6.84 11.97
N VAL A 32 -22.09 -7.44 12.92
CA VAL A 32 -23.40 -6.95 13.40
C VAL A 32 -23.25 -5.60 14.12
N ARG A 33 -22.04 -5.22 14.58
CA ARG A 33 -21.77 -3.97 15.32
C ARG A 33 -21.44 -2.76 14.43
N GLY A 34 -21.69 -2.84 13.12
CA GLY A 34 -21.73 -1.68 12.23
C GLY A 34 -20.64 -1.62 11.16
N PRO A 35 -20.58 -0.53 10.36
CA PRO A 35 -19.82 -0.40 9.10
C PRO A 35 -18.30 -0.59 9.18
N ARG A 36 -17.75 -0.81 10.38
CA ARG A 36 -16.32 -0.76 10.70
C ARG A 36 -15.54 -2.04 10.36
N PHE A 37 -16.23 -3.11 9.92
CA PHE A 37 -15.61 -4.43 9.66
C PHE A 37 -15.90 -4.97 8.24
N ARG A 38 -15.89 -4.08 7.24
CA ARG A 38 -16.02 -4.48 5.83
C ARG A 38 -14.64 -4.78 5.26
N PHE A 39 -14.38 -6.04 4.90
CA PHE A 39 -13.18 -6.40 4.16
C PHE A 39 -13.22 -5.72 2.79
N ARG A 40 -12.13 -5.08 2.35
CA ARG A 40 -12.06 -4.36 1.07
C ARG A 40 -11.01 -5.00 0.18
N ASN A 41 -11.32 -5.29 -1.08
CA ASN A 41 -10.33 -5.82 -2.01
C ASN A 41 -9.09 -4.88 -2.10
N PRO A 42 -7.89 -5.34 -1.71
CA PRO A 42 -6.68 -4.51 -1.71
C PRO A 42 -5.93 -4.52 -3.05
N VAL A 43 -6.29 -5.42 -4.00
CA VAL A 43 -5.52 -5.66 -5.23
C VAL A 43 -5.54 -4.46 -6.17
N GLY A 44 -6.71 -3.86 -6.41
CA GLY A 44 -6.82 -2.69 -7.30
C GLY A 44 -5.92 -1.53 -6.88
N PRO A 45 -6.04 -1.04 -5.62
CA PRO A 45 -5.13 -0.02 -5.10
C PRO A 45 -3.66 -0.45 -5.08
N ALA A 46 -3.35 -1.73 -4.82
CA ALA A 46 -1.99 -2.26 -4.81
C ALA A 46 -1.33 -2.22 -6.20
N VAL A 47 -2.09 -2.53 -7.26
CA VAL A 47 -1.59 -2.43 -8.64
C VAL A 47 -1.38 -0.97 -9.01
N LEU A 48 -2.33 -0.09 -8.69
CA LEU A 48 -2.22 1.34 -8.98
C LEU A 48 -0.93 1.93 -8.39
N ILE A 49 -0.67 1.68 -7.11
CA ILE A 49 0.54 2.21 -6.47
C ILE A 49 1.82 1.59 -7.03
N GLN A 50 1.84 0.30 -7.33
CA GLN A 50 3.03 -0.34 -7.92
C GLN A 50 3.35 0.28 -9.28
N SER A 51 2.33 0.53 -10.10
CA SER A 51 2.50 1.23 -11.37
C SER A 51 3.04 2.64 -11.17
N LEU A 52 2.49 3.41 -10.21
CA LEU A 52 2.97 4.77 -9.93
C LEU A 52 4.43 4.78 -9.45
N ILE A 53 4.79 3.90 -8.50
CA ILE A 53 6.17 3.78 -8.00
C ILE A 53 7.12 3.36 -9.12
N ALA A 54 6.70 2.42 -9.98
CA ALA A 54 7.51 2.00 -11.12
C ALA A 54 7.73 3.13 -12.14
N THR A 55 6.67 3.89 -12.46
CA THR A 55 6.77 5.06 -13.33
C THR A 55 7.70 6.12 -12.75
N GLN A 56 7.63 6.35 -11.43
CA GLN A 56 8.50 7.31 -10.76
C GLN A 56 9.96 6.87 -10.85
N ALA A 57 10.27 5.62 -10.48
CA ALA A 57 11.63 5.10 -10.56
C ALA A 57 12.20 5.13 -12.00
N LEU A 58 11.37 4.91 -13.02
CA LEU A 58 11.79 5.06 -14.42
C LEU A 58 12.05 6.53 -14.79
N THR A 59 11.23 7.45 -14.29
CA THR A 59 11.42 8.90 -14.48
C THR A 59 12.74 9.35 -13.85
N ASP A 60 13.05 8.87 -12.66
CA ASP A 60 14.29 9.13 -11.93
C ASP A 60 15.52 8.62 -12.71
N VAL A 61 15.45 7.39 -13.22
CA VAL A 61 16.52 6.81 -14.07
C VAL A 61 16.69 7.61 -15.36
N TYR A 62 15.60 8.04 -15.99
CA TYR A 62 15.65 8.83 -17.21
C TYR A 62 16.31 10.20 -16.97
N ILE A 63 15.92 10.92 -15.91
CA ILE A 63 16.51 12.23 -15.56
C ILE A 63 18.01 12.09 -15.30
N MET A 64 18.41 11.04 -14.57
CA MET A 64 19.82 10.73 -14.32
C MET A 64 20.59 10.45 -15.61
N ALA A 65 19.98 9.78 -16.59
CA ALA A 65 20.61 9.43 -17.86
C ALA A 65 20.61 10.57 -18.89
N SER A 66 19.61 11.45 -18.88
CA SER A 66 19.38 12.41 -19.96
C SER A 66 20.03 13.77 -19.73
N SER A 67 20.17 14.25 -18.48
CA SER A 67 20.61 15.65 -18.25
C SER A 67 20.96 16.06 -16.81
N GLY A 68 20.63 15.29 -15.76
CA GLY A 68 20.75 15.81 -14.40
C GLY A 68 19.90 17.07 -14.19
N GLU A 69 20.48 18.17 -13.67
CA GLU A 69 19.81 19.45 -13.41
C GLU A 69 19.31 20.16 -14.70
N ASP A 70 19.97 19.96 -15.84
CA ASP A 70 19.64 20.64 -17.12
C ASP A 70 18.46 19.99 -17.87
N SER A 71 17.72 19.09 -17.23
CA SER A 71 16.65 18.35 -17.90
C SER A 71 15.47 19.26 -18.21
N PRO A 72 14.91 19.22 -19.45
CA PRO A 72 13.70 19.98 -19.79
C PRO A 72 12.50 19.69 -18.88
N TRP A 73 12.48 18.52 -18.23
CA TRP A 73 11.44 18.10 -17.28
C TRP A 73 11.51 18.78 -15.92
N LEU A 74 12.60 19.52 -15.67
CA LEU A 74 12.88 20.25 -14.44
C LEU A 74 12.86 21.76 -14.66
N ALA A 75 12.62 22.24 -15.88
CA ALA A 75 12.53 23.65 -16.20
C ALA A 75 11.35 24.30 -15.45
N GLU A 76 11.59 25.47 -14.85
CA GLU A 76 10.63 26.17 -13.97
C GLU A 76 9.32 26.54 -14.68
N ASP A 77 9.34 26.67 -16.01
CA ASP A 77 8.19 27.04 -16.83
C ASP A 77 7.25 25.86 -17.14
N MET A 78 7.63 24.63 -16.79
CA MET A 78 6.82 23.42 -17.03
C MET A 78 6.20 22.89 -15.73
N VAL A 79 5.06 22.21 -15.83
CA VAL A 79 4.47 21.50 -14.69
C VAL A 79 5.54 20.58 -14.09
N PRO A 80 5.81 20.62 -12.76
CA PRO A 80 6.83 19.82 -12.12
C PRO A 80 6.40 18.36 -12.06
N PHE A 81 6.43 17.69 -13.20
CA PHE A 81 5.87 16.37 -13.44
C PHE A 81 6.39 15.33 -12.43
N PRO A 82 7.71 15.27 -12.10
CA PRO A 82 8.22 14.35 -11.09
C PRO A 82 7.62 14.60 -9.70
N ALA A 83 7.39 15.85 -9.32
CA ALA A 83 6.78 16.20 -8.04
C ALA A 83 5.29 15.80 -7.99
N VAL A 84 4.54 16.02 -9.07
CA VAL A 84 3.14 15.59 -9.18
C VAL A 84 3.02 14.06 -9.12
N LEU A 85 3.92 13.35 -9.79
CA LEU A 85 3.97 11.90 -9.77
C LEU A 85 4.33 11.38 -8.37
N GLN A 86 5.28 12.03 -7.68
CA GLN A 86 5.63 11.72 -6.30
C GLN A 86 4.42 11.87 -5.35
N LEU A 87 3.70 13.00 -5.44
CA LEU A 87 2.51 13.25 -4.63
C LEU A 87 1.42 12.21 -4.90
N SER A 88 1.27 11.79 -6.16
CA SER A 88 0.34 10.73 -6.55
C SER A 88 0.73 9.38 -5.95
N CYS A 89 2.03 9.03 -5.93
CA CYS A 89 2.53 7.83 -5.25
C CYS A 89 2.19 7.85 -3.76
N TRP A 90 2.44 8.98 -3.09
CA TRP A 90 2.15 9.18 -1.67
C TRP A 90 0.66 9.02 -1.34
N ALA A 91 -0.21 9.68 -2.11
CA ALA A 91 -1.65 9.57 -1.92
C ALA A 91 -2.14 8.13 -2.12
N ALA A 92 -1.69 7.46 -3.19
CA ALA A 92 -2.01 6.05 -3.45
C ALA A 92 -1.50 5.12 -2.34
N PHE A 93 -0.30 5.38 -1.81
CA PHE A 93 0.27 4.67 -0.66
C PHE A 93 -0.60 4.75 0.57
N ILE A 94 -0.97 5.97 0.97
CA ILE A 94 -1.78 6.18 2.18
C ILE A 94 -3.15 5.50 2.03
N VAL A 95 -3.79 5.60 0.86
CA VAL A 95 -5.08 4.94 0.58
C VAL A 95 -4.95 3.42 0.65
N TRP A 96 -3.93 2.84 0.00
CA TRP A 96 -3.68 1.41 0.07
C TRP A 96 -3.39 0.97 1.51
N PHE A 97 -2.52 1.69 2.22
CA PHE A 97 -2.09 1.40 3.58
C PHE A 97 -3.26 1.42 4.58
N PHE A 98 -4.12 2.44 4.49
CA PHE A 98 -5.35 2.51 5.28
C PHE A 98 -6.28 1.32 5.02
N ARG A 99 -6.42 0.89 3.75
CA ARG A 99 -7.25 -0.27 3.40
C ARG A 99 -6.70 -1.57 3.94
N VAL A 100 -5.40 -1.84 3.78
CA VAL A 100 -4.79 -3.07 4.30
C VAL A 100 -4.78 -3.09 5.83
N ARG A 101 -4.66 -1.93 6.49
CA ARG A 101 -4.81 -1.83 7.94
C ARG A 101 -6.24 -2.15 8.40
N ALA A 102 -7.25 -1.64 7.71
CA ALA A 102 -8.65 -1.95 8.01
C ALA A 102 -8.93 -3.46 7.85
N ASN A 103 -8.42 -4.07 6.77
CA ASN A 103 -8.55 -5.51 6.55
C ASN A 103 -7.83 -6.33 7.63
N ALA A 104 -6.66 -5.89 8.10
CA ALA A 104 -5.94 -6.58 9.18
C ALA A 104 -6.73 -6.62 10.50
N GLU A 105 -7.57 -5.61 10.78
CA GLU A 105 -8.48 -5.62 11.94
C GLU A 105 -9.58 -6.67 11.78
N VAL A 106 -10.03 -6.91 10.55
CA VAL A 106 -11.02 -7.93 10.23
C VAL A 106 -10.41 -9.34 10.34
N LEU A 107 -9.15 -9.50 9.93
CA LEU A 107 -8.43 -10.77 10.02
C LEU A 107 -8.06 -11.15 11.46
N ALA A 108 -7.70 -10.18 12.29
CA ALA A 108 -7.36 -10.39 13.70
C ALA A 108 -7.99 -9.30 14.58
N PRO A 109 -9.29 -9.43 14.93
CA PRO A 109 -9.99 -8.43 15.73
C PRO A 109 -9.36 -8.26 17.10
N GLY A 110 -9.04 -7.02 17.49
CA GLY A 110 -8.53 -6.70 18.82
C GLY A 110 -7.07 -7.09 19.09
N SER A 111 -6.35 -7.66 18.13
CA SER A 111 -4.91 -7.92 18.27
C SER A 111 -4.04 -6.68 18.06
N HIS A 112 -4.62 -5.62 17.51
CA HIS A 112 -3.89 -4.41 17.11
C HIS A 112 -3.94 -3.33 18.19
N ARG A 113 -2.77 -2.82 18.57
CA ARG A 113 -2.64 -1.81 19.63
C ARG A 113 -3.12 -0.41 19.22
N TYR A 114 -3.10 -0.09 17.93
CA TYR A 114 -3.41 1.25 17.41
C TYR A 114 -4.69 1.22 16.58
N PRO A 115 -5.61 2.20 16.70
CA PRO A 115 -6.82 2.21 15.89
C PRO A 115 -6.50 2.49 14.41
N VAL A 116 -7.39 2.08 13.51
CA VAL A 116 -7.19 2.17 12.05
C VAL A 116 -6.86 3.60 11.57
N GLY A 117 -7.38 4.64 12.24
CA GLY A 117 -7.07 6.04 11.92
C GLY A 117 -5.59 6.43 12.07
N PHE A 118 -4.83 5.72 12.91
CA PHE A 118 -3.38 5.93 12.99
C PHE A 118 -2.65 5.46 11.73
N ALA A 119 -3.26 4.70 10.83
CA ALA A 119 -2.66 4.41 9.53
C ALA A 119 -2.42 5.67 8.69
N ILE A 120 -3.22 6.72 8.89
CA ILE A 120 -3.04 8.04 8.24
C ILE A 120 -2.27 8.96 9.19
N GLY A 121 -2.70 9.03 10.46
CA GLY A 121 -2.08 9.92 11.45
C GLY A 121 -0.60 9.64 11.70
N ALA A 122 -0.14 8.40 11.54
CA ALA A 122 1.27 8.03 11.67
C ALA A 122 2.18 8.74 10.67
N TRP A 123 1.66 9.13 9.50
CA TRP A 123 2.43 9.84 8.48
C TRP A 123 2.39 11.36 8.65
N ALA A 124 1.33 11.89 9.28
CA ALA A 124 1.17 13.32 9.50
C ALA A 124 1.88 13.83 10.76
N ILE A 125 2.04 12.97 11.78
CA ILE A 125 2.68 13.35 13.05
C ILE A 125 4.19 13.11 12.91
N PRO A 126 5.04 14.17 12.95
CA PRO A 126 6.46 14.04 12.68
C PRO A 126 7.13 12.97 13.55
N LEU A 127 6.88 12.94 14.87
CA LEU A 127 7.48 11.93 15.75
C LEU A 127 6.95 10.51 15.49
N ALA A 128 5.69 10.38 15.09
CA ALA A 128 5.12 9.07 14.76
C ALA A 128 5.69 8.54 13.45
N MET A 129 5.98 9.41 12.48
CA MET A 129 6.46 9.04 11.15
C MET A 129 7.80 8.32 11.19
N TRP A 130 8.59 8.44 12.27
CA TRP A 130 9.89 7.75 12.41
C TRP A 130 9.76 6.27 12.72
N TRP A 131 8.62 5.82 13.27
CA TRP A 131 8.54 4.47 13.83
C TRP A 131 7.19 3.77 13.68
N LEU A 132 6.11 4.55 13.67
CA LEU A 132 4.76 4.02 13.74
C LEU A 132 4.33 3.32 12.44
N PRO A 133 4.64 3.82 11.22
CA PRO A 133 4.27 3.10 10.01
C PRO A 133 4.98 1.75 9.87
N ARG A 134 6.24 1.63 10.31
CA ARG A 134 6.95 0.34 10.43
C ARG A 134 6.20 -0.64 11.31
N ARG A 135 5.84 -0.22 12.52
CA ARG A 135 5.11 -1.08 13.49
C ARG A 135 3.76 -1.52 12.92
N ILE A 136 3.01 -0.58 12.35
CA ILE A 136 1.71 -0.87 11.74
C ILE A 136 1.87 -1.90 10.61
N THR A 137 2.89 -1.78 9.75
CA THR A 137 3.14 -2.72 8.65
C THR A 137 3.46 -4.13 9.18
N LEU A 138 4.27 -4.25 10.24
CA LEU A 138 4.57 -5.53 10.89
C LEU A 138 3.33 -6.16 11.52
N ASP A 139 2.47 -5.38 12.16
CA ASP A 139 1.24 -5.86 12.78
C ASP A 139 0.21 -6.32 11.74
N ILE A 140 0.08 -5.59 10.62
CA ILE A 140 -0.70 -6.02 9.45
C ILE A 140 -0.19 -7.37 8.93
N ARG A 141 1.14 -7.51 8.80
CA ARG A 141 1.74 -8.74 8.28
C ARG A 141 1.49 -9.94 9.20
N ARG A 142 1.56 -9.72 10.52
CA ARG A 142 1.26 -10.73 11.56
C ARG A 142 -0.20 -11.18 11.53
N ALA A 143 -1.14 -10.26 11.25
CA ALA A 143 -2.56 -10.61 11.13
C ALA A 143 -2.85 -11.53 9.94
N GLY A 144 -2.05 -11.44 8.87
CA GLY A 144 -2.12 -12.33 7.70
C GLY A 144 -1.38 -13.66 7.86
N GLY A 145 -0.87 -13.99 9.05
CA GLY A 145 -0.14 -15.24 9.34
C GLY A 145 1.29 -15.03 9.87
N PRO A 146 2.04 -16.12 10.12
CA PRO A 146 3.37 -16.05 10.74
C PRO A 146 4.34 -15.18 9.92
N PRO A 147 4.97 -14.16 10.53
CA PRO A 147 5.81 -13.20 9.81
C PRO A 147 7.15 -13.83 9.44
N ARG A 148 7.26 -14.40 8.24
CA ARG A 148 8.52 -14.98 7.71
C ARG A 148 9.46 -13.92 7.12
N ASP A 149 9.03 -12.66 7.05
CA ASP A 149 9.65 -11.62 6.22
C ASP A 149 9.68 -10.23 6.87
N ALA A 150 9.73 -10.18 8.20
CA ALA A 150 9.90 -8.93 8.95
C ALA A 150 11.16 -8.15 8.54
N TRP A 151 12.21 -8.85 8.07
CA TRP A 151 13.44 -8.23 7.58
C TRP A 151 13.19 -7.31 6.38
N LEU A 152 12.27 -7.67 5.47
CA LEU A 152 11.96 -6.88 4.27
C LEU A 152 11.29 -5.56 4.66
N ILE A 153 10.35 -5.60 5.60
CA ILE A 153 9.67 -4.41 6.13
C ILE A 153 10.67 -3.52 6.86
N ASN A 154 11.60 -4.09 7.63
CA ASN A 154 12.66 -3.33 8.28
C ASN A 154 13.60 -2.68 7.26
N ALA A 155 14.05 -3.43 6.26
CA ALA A 155 14.95 -2.92 5.22
C ALA A 155 14.31 -1.78 4.44
N TRP A 156 13.08 -1.98 3.95
CA TRP A 156 12.29 -0.93 3.29
C TRP A 156 12.19 0.32 4.16
N TRP A 157 11.86 0.15 5.45
CA TRP A 157 11.69 1.27 6.36
C TRP A 157 12.96 2.08 6.58
N PHE A 158 14.10 1.42 6.78
CA PHE A 158 15.39 2.10 6.95
C PHE A 158 15.82 2.82 5.68
N VAL A 159 15.64 2.20 4.51
CA VAL A 159 15.95 2.83 3.23
C VAL A 159 15.05 4.04 2.98
N TRP A 160 13.75 3.96 3.29
CA TRP A 160 12.85 5.10 3.17
C TRP A 160 13.22 6.26 4.10
N LEU A 161 13.65 5.97 5.34
CA LEU A 161 14.15 6.99 6.26
C LEU A 161 15.40 7.68 5.71
N ALA A 162 16.33 6.91 5.12
CA ALA A 162 17.54 7.44 4.51
C ALA A 162 17.21 8.33 3.30
N ASP A 163 16.35 7.84 2.40
CA ASP A 163 15.94 8.50 1.16
C ASP A 163 15.23 9.84 1.39
N GLY A 164 14.28 9.88 2.32
CA GLY A 164 13.42 11.06 2.51
C GLY A 164 13.87 11.91 3.70
N PRO A 165 13.35 11.63 4.91
CA PRO A 165 13.55 12.53 6.06
C PRO A 165 15.01 12.80 6.44
N LEU A 166 15.88 11.77 6.36
CA LEU A 166 17.29 11.93 6.70
C LEU A 166 18.04 12.69 5.61
N SER A 167 17.80 12.39 4.33
CA SER A 167 18.40 13.15 3.22
C SER A 167 17.98 14.63 3.30
N VAL A 168 16.69 14.93 3.51
CA VAL A 168 16.19 16.31 3.71
C VAL A 168 16.86 17.00 4.89
N ALA A 169 16.93 16.36 6.04
CA ALA A 169 17.57 16.93 7.22
C ALA A 169 19.07 17.18 6.97
N PHE A 170 19.75 16.27 6.28
CA PHE A 170 21.17 16.40 5.97
C PHE A 170 21.44 17.59 5.03
N HIS A 171 20.70 17.69 3.93
CA HIS A 171 20.83 18.80 2.99
C HIS A 171 20.54 20.15 3.67
N TYR A 172 19.47 20.22 4.47
CA TYR A 172 19.08 21.44 5.19
C TYR A 172 20.08 21.88 6.27
N LEU A 173 20.68 20.94 7.01
CA LEU A 173 21.52 21.27 8.16
C LEU A 173 23.01 21.41 7.82
N PHE A 174 23.49 20.77 6.74
CA PHE A 174 24.92 20.65 6.47
C PHE A 174 25.37 21.21 5.12
N LEU A 175 24.49 21.28 4.12
CA LEU A 175 24.89 21.61 2.75
C LEU A 175 24.40 22.97 2.25
N ASP A 176 23.47 23.64 2.95
CA ASP A 176 22.86 24.94 2.56
C ASP A 176 22.34 25.00 1.09
N HIS A 177 22.20 23.84 0.45
CA HIS A 177 21.77 23.67 -0.94
C HIS A 177 20.59 22.69 -0.96
N PHE A 178 19.54 23.03 -1.70
CA PHE A 178 18.33 22.22 -1.86
C PHE A 178 18.41 21.21 -3.00
N ASP A 179 19.60 20.99 -3.58
CA ASP A 179 19.69 20.09 -4.72
C ASP A 179 19.84 18.62 -4.25
N TYR A 180 18.71 17.93 -4.29
CA TYR A 180 18.53 16.52 -3.92
C TYR A 180 18.96 15.55 -5.04
N ARG A 181 19.61 16.05 -6.09
CA ARG A 181 19.80 15.33 -7.36
C ARG A 181 21.21 14.77 -7.50
N ASN A 182 21.74 14.17 -6.44
CA ASN A 182 23.01 13.45 -6.54
C ASN A 182 22.79 11.96 -6.87
N PRO A 183 23.78 11.27 -7.47
CA PRO A 183 23.65 9.86 -7.85
C PRO A 183 23.42 8.90 -6.66
N VAL A 184 23.83 9.29 -5.45
CA VAL A 184 23.70 8.48 -4.24
C VAL A 184 22.25 8.46 -3.77
N ASP A 185 21.62 9.63 -3.64
CA ASP A 185 20.19 9.77 -3.31
C ASP A 185 19.33 9.07 -4.37
N GLN A 186 19.65 9.23 -5.66
CA GLN A 186 18.94 8.53 -6.73
C GLN A 186 19.03 7.00 -6.59
N SER A 187 20.21 6.48 -6.23
CA SER A 187 20.42 5.04 -6.00
C SER A 187 19.63 4.54 -4.78
N ILE A 188 19.58 5.33 -3.71
CA ILE A 188 18.80 5.02 -2.50
C ILE A 188 17.30 5.03 -2.82
N SER A 189 16.83 5.98 -3.64
CA SER A 189 15.43 6.08 -4.03
C SER A 189 14.98 4.90 -4.89
N ILE A 190 15.79 4.47 -5.87
CA ILE A 190 15.51 3.28 -6.67
C ILE A 190 15.45 2.02 -5.78
N LEU A 191 16.39 1.88 -4.85
CA LEU A 191 16.37 0.79 -3.86
C LEU A 191 15.09 0.84 -3.00
N CYS A 192 14.70 2.03 -2.56
CA CYS A 192 13.48 2.28 -1.80
C CYS A 192 12.24 1.82 -2.58
N ALA A 193 12.15 2.19 -3.86
CA ALA A 193 11.05 1.82 -4.76
C ALA A 193 10.93 0.30 -4.93
N VAL A 194 12.05 -0.40 -5.16
CA VAL A 194 12.08 -1.87 -5.27
C VAL A 194 11.59 -2.54 -3.99
N LEU A 195 12.09 -2.08 -2.84
CA LEU A 195 11.69 -2.60 -1.53
C LEU A 195 10.22 -2.30 -1.23
N ALA A 196 9.72 -1.11 -1.59
CA ALA A 196 8.33 -0.71 -1.43
C ALA A 196 7.39 -1.61 -2.25
N ILE A 197 7.71 -1.84 -3.53
CA ILE A 197 6.96 -2.77 -4.39
C ILE A 197 6.95 -4.18 -3.77
N ALA A 198 8.09 -4.67 -3.28
CA ALA A 198 8.18 -5.96 -2.62
C ALA A 198 7.30 -6.03 -1.37
N VAL A 199 7.32 -5.02 -0.51
CA VAL A 199 6.45 -4.92 0.68
C VAL A 199 4.99 -4.93 0.27
N ILE A 200 4.58 -4.10 -0.70
CA ILE A 200 3.19 -4.01 -1.18
C ILE A 200 2.73 -5.37 -1.71
N ARG A 201 3.55 -6.05 -2.52
CA ARG A 201 3.23 -7.39 -3.04
C ARG A 201 3.04 -8.40 -1.91
N ARG A 202 3.94 -8.43 -0.93
CA ARG A 202 3.89 -9.41 0.16
C ARG A 202 2.75 -9.14 1.13
N VAL A 203 2.53 -7.89 1.50
CA VAL A 203 1.41 -7.49 2.35
C VAL A 203 0.09 -7.81 1.64
N THR A 204 -0.04 -7.46 0.35
CA THR A 204 -1.26 -7.72 -0.43
C THR A 204 -1.50 -9.22 -0.63
N ALA A 205 -0.46 -10.03 -0.86
CA ALA A 205 -0.58 -11.48 -0.98
C ALA A 205 -1.05 -12.16 0.33
N GLY A 206 -0.73 -11.56 1.48
CA GLY A 206 -1.23 -12.02 2.78
C GLY A 206 -2.67 -11.59 3.09
N GLN A 207 -3.30 -10.80 2.22
CA GLN A 207 -4.71 -10.40 2.35
C GLN A 207 -5.54 -11.28 1.39
N PRO A 208 -6.42 -12.16 1.89
CA PRO A 208 -7.22 -13.04 1.04
C PRO A 208 -8.08 -12.20 0.09
N ALA A 209 -8.02 -12.50 -1.21
CA ALA A 209 -8.73 -11.72 -2.22
C ALA A 209 -10.24 -12.04 -2.30
N GLY A 210 -10.81 -12.80 -1.36
CA GLY A 210 -12.20 -13.29 -1.42
C GLY A 210 -12.76 -13.68 -0.05
N PRO A 211 -14.03 -14.17 0.02
CA PRO A 211 -14.68 -14.54 1.27
C PRO A 211 -13.82 -15.52 2.05
N LEU A 212 -13.59 -15.21 3.31
CA LEU A 212 -12.70 -15.97 4.17
C LEU A 212 -13.22 -17.42 4.31
N PRO A 213 -12.38 -18.46 4.08
CA PRO A 213 -12.83 -19.86 4.06
C PRO A 213 -13.46 -20.35 5.38
N TYR A 214 -13.25 -19.63 6.47
CA TYR A 214 -13.74 -19.97 7.81
C TYR A 214 -15.22 -19.59 8.07
N PHE A 215 -15.95 -19.08 7.07
CA PHE A 215 -17.40 -18.84 7.18
C PHE A 215 -18.28 -20.02 6.75
N ASN A 216 -17.68 -21.15 6.37
CA ASN A 216 -18.42 -22.38 6.02
C ASN A 216 -18.50 -23.42 7.15
N MET A 217 -18.15 -23.06 8.39
CA MET A 217 -18.48 -23.89 9.54
C MET A 217 -19.73 -23.33 10.22
N THR A 218 -20.87 -23.92 9.82
CA THR A 218 -22.15 -23.90 10.51
C THR A 218 -22.02 -24.20 11.99
#